data_AF-A0A9D2WM75-F1
#
_entry.id   AF-A0A9D2WM75-F1
#
_cell.length_a   1.000
_cell.length_b   1.000
_cell.length_c   1.000
_cell.angle_alpha   90.00
_cell.angle_beta   90.00
_cell.angle_gamma   90.00
#
_symmetry.space_group_name_H-M   'P 1'
#
loop_
_entity.id
_entity.type
_entity.pdbx_description
1 polymer ?
#
loop_
_entity_poly.entity_id
_entity_poly.type
_entity_poly.pdbx_seq_one_letter_code
_entity_poly.pdbx_strand_id
1 'polypeptide(L)'
;MQKSLIPLLEDAQEIAGLRRNQLQDNIVASIYSTAEQIAGEVVSHTSPKRQDLDRQIDNILTSPIWGFPIMFGVLAVVFWVTIVGANIPSNLLATGLFWIEERLTDLFMALNAPGWLHGFLVLGVYRSLAWVVSVMLPPMAIFFPLFTLLEDLGYLPRVAFNLDRFFKKAGAHGKQALTMSMGFGCNAAGIIACRIIESPRERLIATLTNNFVPCNGRFPTLIALVSIFIAGSVSLSLSSFIATLTVAGLVVFGITVTLAISWLLSITILRGELSSFALELPPYRRPLLGQVLVRSVLDRTIFVLSRAVVIAAPAGGLIWILANTTVDGASLLSTLAGWLDTPAKFMGLDGFILLAFILGLPANEIVLPILLMSYVCGGAMTELASLADLRHLLVEQHGWTWLTALCTMIFSLCHWPCGTTLLTIQREQRSRRWTLLAALIPTAVGVVVCVFINNLVRLLDLV
;
A
#
# COMPACT_ATOMS: atom_id res chain seq x y z
N MET A 1 -67.07 -26.68 -0.87
CA MET A 1 -66.62 -26.65 -2.29
C MET A 1 -65.74 -25.43 -2.64
N GLN A 2 -65.83 -24.26 -1.99
CA GLN A 2 -65.01 -23.09 -2.35
C GLN A 2 -63.55 -23.10 -1.85
N LYS A 3 -63.19 -23.88 -0.82
CA LYS A 3 -61.82 -23.89 -0.25
C LYS A 3 -60.81 -24.79 -0.99
N SER A 4 -61.23 -25.62 -1.95
CA SER A 4 -60.34 -26.52 -2.69
C SER A 4 -59.91 -26.00 -4.07
N LEU A 5 -60.47 -24.89 -4.53
CA LEU A 5 -60.20 -24.30 -5.85
C LEU A 5 -59.15 -23.17 -5.81
N ILE A 6 -58.92 -22.57 -4.65
CA ILE A 6 -57.94 -21.48 -4.46
C ILE A 6 -56.50 -21.93 -4.79
N PRO A 7 -55.98 -23.06 -4.26
CA PRO A 7 -54.60 -23.48 -4.57
C PRO A 7 -54.41 -23.81 -6.07
N LEU A 8 -55.42 -24.41 -6.70
CA LEU A 8 -55.40 -24.69 -8.15
C LEU A 8 -55.41 -23.41 -9.01
N LEU A 9 -55.97 -22.32 -8.51
CA LEU A 9 -56.01 -21.02 -9.20
C LEU A 9 -54.70 -20.26 -9.04
N GLU A 10 -54.03 -20.38 -7.89
CA GLU A 10 -52.67 -19.87 -7.66
C GLU A 10 -51.65 -20.62 -8.52
N ASP A 11 -51.69 -21.96 -8.56
CA ASP A 11 -50.82 -22.77 -9.42
C ASP A 11 -51.02 -22.42 -10.91
N ALA A 12 -52.27 -22.20 -11.34
CA ALA A 12 -52.56 -21.81 -12.72
C ALA A 12 -52.05 -20.40 -13.07
N GLN A 13 -52.11 -19.46 -12.11
CA GLN A 13 -51.58 -18.11 -12.28
C GLN A 13 -50.04 -18.09 -12.27
N GLU A 14 -49.40 -18.95 -11.48
CA GLU A 14 -47.94 -19.09 -11.45
C GLU A 14 -47.41 -19.69 -12.76
N ILE A 15 -48.08 -20.73 -13.28
CA ILE A 15 -47.78 -21.31 -14.60
C ILE A 15 -48.03 -20.30 -15.75
N ALA A 16 -49.07 -19.48 -15.65
CA ALA A 16 -49.35 -18.41 -16.62
C ALA A 16 -48.29 -17.30 -16.56
N GLY A 17 -47.82 -16.94 -15.36
CA GLY A 17 -46.74 -15.98 -15.13
C GLY A 17 -45.39 -16.47 -15.68
N LEU A 18 -45.06 -17.75 -15.46
CA LEU A 18 -43.88 -18.41 -16.03
C LEU A 18 -43.89 -18.40 -17.56
N ARG A 19 -45.04 -18.68 -18.19
CA ARG A 19 -45.20 -18.55 -19.64
C ARG A 19 -45.04 -17.12 -20.13
N ARG A 20 -45.51 -16.12 -19.37
CA ARG A 20 -45.39 -14.71 -19.73
C ARG A 20 -43.93 -14.23 -19.68
N ASN A 21 -43.18 -14.67 -18.67
CA ASN A 21 -41.74 -14.40 -18.57
C ASN A 21 -40.97 -15.09 -19.69
N GLN A 22 -41.27 -16.36 -20.00
CA GLN A 22 -40.68 -17.06 -21.15
C GLN A 22 -41.00 -16.36 -22.48
N LEU A 23 -42.20 -15.78 -22.62
CA LEU A 23 -42.57 -15.01 -23.80
C LEU A 23 -41.80 -13.69 -23.88
N GLN A 24 -41.61 -12.99 -22.76
CA GLN A 24 -40.77 -11.79 -22.70
C GLN A 24 -39.31 -12.11 -23.02
N ASP A 25 -38.75 -13.16 -22.43
CA ASP A 25 -37.38 -13.60 -22.71
C ASP A 25 -37.20 -14.00 -24.17
N ASN A 26 -38.18 -14.71 -24.76
CA ASN A 26 -38.16 -15.07 -26.17
C ASN A 26 -38.29 -13.86 -27.11
N ILE A 27 -39.11 -12.85 -26.74
CA ILE A 27 -39.23 -11.61 -27.51
C ILE A 27 -37.90 -10.85 -27.47
N VAL A 28 -37.29 -10.71 -26.29
CA VAL A 28 -35.98 -10.06 -26.14
C VAL A 28 -34.91 -10.83 -26.91
N ALA A 29 -34.87 -12.16 -26.79
CA ALA A 29 -33.95 -13.01 -27.54
C ALA A 29 -34.13 -12.88 -29.06
N SER A 30 -35.37 -12.81 -29.55
CA SER A 30 -35.66 -12.57 -30.96
C SER A 30 -35.19 -11.20 -31.43
N ILE A 31 -35.37 -10.15 -30.64
CA ILE A 31 -34.90 -8.80 -30.99
C ILE A 31 -33.37 -8.80 -31.13
N TYR A 32 -32.67 -9.42 -30.17
CA TYR A 32 -31.21 -9.56 -30.24
C TYR A 32 -30.77 -10.45 -31.40
N SER A 33 -31.46 -11.55 -31.69
CA SER A 33 -31.09 -12.44 -32.81
C SER A 33 -31.29 -11.75 -34.16
N THR A 34 -32.38 -11.00 -34.34
CA THR A 34 -32.62 -10.22 -35.56
C THR A 34 -31.60 -9.10 -35.70
N ALA A 35 -31.24 -8.41 -34.61
CA ALA A 35 -30.19 -7.40 -34.62
C ALA A 35 -28.82 -8.01 -34.98
N GLU A 36 -28.49 -9.21 -34.47
CA GLU A 36 -27.26 -9.93 -34.77
C GLU A 36 -27.22 -10.39 -36.24
N GLN A 37 -28.35 -10.85 -36.78
CA GLN A 37 -28.47 -11.29 -38.17
C GLN A 37 -28.30 -10.10 -39.15
N ILE A 38 -28.97 -8.98 -38.88
CA ILE A 38 -28.79 -7.73 -39.65
C ILE A 38 -27.35 -7.23 -39.53
N ALA A 39 -26.76 -7.27 -38.33
CA ALA A 39 -25.36 -6.90 -38.15
C ALA A 39 -24.43 -7.81 -38.97
N GLY A 40 -24.67 -9.12 -38.99
CA GLY A 40 -23.88 -10.10 -39.76
C GLY A 40 -23.96 -9.91 -41.28
N GLU A 41 -25.10 -9.43 -41.79
CA GLU A 41 -25.29 -9.18 -43.23
C GLU A 41 -24.68 -7.84 -43.69
N VAL A 42 -24.69 -6.83 -42.83
CA VAL A 42 -24.33 -5.44 -43.19
C VAL A 42 -22.91 -5.07 -42.73
N VAL A 43 -22.40 -5.69 -41.67
CA VAL A 43 -21.08 -5.42 -41.13
C VAL A 43 -20.06 -6.35 -41.79
N SER A 44 -19.31 -5.81 -42.75
CA SER A 44 -18.09 -6.46 -43.21
C SER A 44 -17.01 -6.32 -42.13
N HIS A 45 -16.73 -7.42 -41.43
CA HIS A 45 -15.57 -7.51 -40.55
C HIS A 45 -14.29 -7.46 -41.38
N THR A 46 -13.82 -6.25 -41.66
CA THR A 46 -12.44 -6.03 -42.11
C THR A 46 -11.56 -6.19 -40.88
N SER A 47 -11.53 -7.37 -40.25
CA SER A 47 -10.75 -7.59 -39.02
C SER A 47 -9.29 -7.36 -39.40
N PRO A 48 -8.65 -6.26 -38.97
CA PRO A 48 -7.22 -6.13 -39.19
C PRO A 48 -6.56 -7.22 -38.34
N LYS A 49 -5.49 -7.85 -38.83
CA LYS A 49 -4.65 -8.81 -38.08
C LYS A 49 -4.34 -8.40 -36.62
N ARG A 50 -4.41 -7.10 -36.34
CA ARG A 50 -4.24 -6.47 -35.01
C ARG A 50 -5.37 -6.77 -34.03
N GLN A 51 -6.63 -6.86 -34.46
CA GLN A 51 -7.75 -7.27 -33.59
C GLN A 51 -7.65 -8.73 -33.14
N ASP A 52 -7.06 -9.60 -33.97
CA ASP A 52 -6.85 -11.01 -33.62
C ASP A 52 -5.74 -11.18 -32.57
N LEU A 53 -4.66 -10.40 -32.66
CA LEU A 53 -3.59 -10.39 -31.65
C LEU A 53 -4.08 -9.83 -30.32
N ASP A 54 -4.81 -8.72 -30.34
CA ASP A 54 -5.38 -8.11 -29.13
C ASP A 54 -6.32 -9.10 -28.41
N ARG A 55 -7.15 -9.85 -29.16
CA ARG A 55 -8.01 -10.91 -28.63
C ARG A 55 -7.24 -12.09 -28.06
N GLN A 56 -6.16 -12.52 -28.72
CA GLN A 56 -5.30 -13.61 -28.20
C GLN A 56 -4.62 -13.22 -26.89
N ILE A 57 -4.09 -11.99 -26.83
CA ILE A 57 -3.47 -11.45 -25.62
C ILE A 57 -4.52 -11.30 -24.51
N ASP A 58 -5.68 -10.73 -24.81
CA ASP A 58 -6.77 -10.60 -23.84
C ASP A 58 -7.21 -11.97 -23.31
N ASN A 59 -7.39 -12.98 -24.17
CA ASN A 59 -7.75 -14.34 -23.72
C ASN A 59 -6.75 -14.95 -22.72
N ILE A 60 -5.45 -14.67 -22.90
CA ILE A 60 -4.42 -15.13 -21.97
C ILE A 60 -4.47 -14.32 -20.68
N LEU A 61 -4.49 -12.98 -20.80
CA LEU A 61 -4.47 -12.04 -19.68
C LEU A 61 -5.72 -12.09 -18.81
N THR A 62 -6.89 -12.38 -19.38
CA THR A 62 -8.16 -12.48 -18.66
C THR A 62 -8.54 -13.92 -18.31
N SER A 63 -7.66 -14.89 -18.60
CA SER A 63 -7.92 -16.28 -18.23
C SER A 63 -7.97 -16.43 -16.70
N PRO A 64 -8.85 -17.28 -16.16
CA PRO A 64 -8.96 -17.49 -14.72
C PRO A 64 -7.71 -18.16 -14.11
N ILE A 65 -6.93 -18.88 -14.93
CA ILE A 65 -5.74 -19.64 -14.50
C ILE A 65 -4.47 -18.82 -14.69
N TRP A 66 -4.26 -18.20 -15.87
CA TRP A 66 -3.03 -17.46 -16.17
C TRP A 66 -3.11 -15.97 -15.85
N GLY A 67 -4.32 -15.40 -15.73
CA GLY A 67 -4.50 -13.98 -15.43
C GLY A 67 -3.87 -13.56 -14.11
N PHE A 68 -4.08 -14.32 -13.02
CA PHE A 68 -3.48 -13.99 -11.71
C PHE A 68 -1.95 -14.20 -11.67
N PRO A 69 -1.38 -15.33 -12.15
CA PRO A 69 0.07 -15.50 -12.23
C PRO A 69 0.76 -14.42 -13.06
N ILE A 70 0.20 -14.07 -14.22
CA ILE A 70 0.77 -13.00 -15.07
C ILE A 70 0.66 -11.65 -14.36
N MET A 71 -0.46 -11.38 -13.68
CA MET A 71 -0.64 -10.19 -12.84
C MET A 71 0.44 -10.04 -11.78
N PHE A 72 0.66 -11.09 -10.97
CA PHE A 72 1.72 -11.08 -9.95
C PHE A 72 3.12 -11.02 -10.58
N GLY A 73 3.35 -11.71 -11.70
CA GLY A 73 4.63 -11.69 -12.40
C GLY A 73 5.01 -10.31 -12.93
N VAL A 74 4.08 -9.61 -13.61
CA VAL A 74 4.32 -8.24 -14.09
C VAL A 74 4.57 -7.29 -12.93
N LEU A 75 3.76 -7.37 -11.87
CA LEU A 75 3.94 -6.54 -10.69
C LEU A 75 5.30 -6.80 -10.01
N ALA A 76 5.72 -8.07 -9.89
CA ALA A 76 7.02 -8.46 -9.36
C ALA A 76 8.18 -7.90 -10.19
N VAL A 77 8.08 -7.94 -11.52
CA VAL A 77 9.09 -7.35 -12.42
C VAL A 77 9.17 -5.84 -12.23
N VAL A 78 8.03 -5.15 -12.16
CA VAL A 78 8.01 -3.69 -11.91
C VAL A 78 8.66 -3.35 -10.58
N PHE A 79 8.35 -4.11 -9.51
CA PHE A 79 8.98 -3.91 -8.21
C PHE A 79 10.47 -4.19 -8.23
N TRP A 80 10.90 -5.28 -8.86
CA TRP A 80 12.30 -5.62 -8.99
C TRP A 80 13.09 -4.49 -9.67
N VAL A 81 12.60 -4.03 -10.82
CA VAL A 81 13.19 -2.91 -11.56
C VAL A 81 13.21 -1.64 -10.71
N THR A 82 12.14 -1.37 -9.97
CA THR A 82 12.04 -0.19 -9.11
C THR A 82 13.02 -0.24 -7.96
N ILE A 83 13.09 -1.35 -7.21
CA ILE A 83 13.94 -1.48 -6.01
C ILE A 83 15.41 -1.48 -6.41
N VAL A 84 15.80 -2.37 -7.33
CA VAL A 84 17.20 -2.49 -7.77
C VAL A 84 17.63 -1.24 -8.52
N GLY A 85 16.78 -0.71 -9.40
CA GLY A 85 17.06 0.48 -10.18
C GLY A 85 17.12 1.76 -9.34
N ALA A 86 16.36 1.85 -8.25
CA ALA A 86 16.37 3.03 -7.37
C ALA A 86 17.56 3.08 -6.41
N ASN A 87 18.17 1.95 -6.06
CA ASN A 87 19.31 1.93 -5.13
C ASN A 87 20.48 2.80 -5.61
N ILE A 88 20.79 2.77 -6.91
CA ILE A 88 21.88 3.57 -7.51
C ILE A 88 21.64 5.08 -7.36
N PRO A 89 20.52 5.66 -7.88
CA PRO A 89 20.24 7.08 -7.72
C PRO A 89 19.97 7.48 -6.26
N SER A 90 19.40 6.59 -5.44
CA SER A 90 19.22 6.83 -3.99
C SER A 90 20.54 7.03 -3.29
N ASN A 91 21.52 6.16 -3.52
CA ASN A 91 22.86 6.28 -2.95
C ASN A 91 23.58 7.55 -3.43
N LEU A 92 23.49 7.86 -4.73
CA LEU A 92 24.08 9.09 -5.27
C LEU A 92 23.49 10.36 -4.62
N LEU A 93 22.16 10.38 -4.47
CA LEU A 93 21.44 11.51 -3.87
C LEU A 93 21.73 11.61 -2.36
N ALA A 94 21.79 10.48 -1.66
CA ALA A 94 22.19 10.42 -0.26
C ALA A 94 23.60 11.00 -0.06
N THR A 95 24.60 10.53 -0.82
CA THR A 95 25.99 11.03 -0.73
C THR A 95 26.05 12.54 -0.96
N GLY A 96 25.31 13.06 -1.95
CA GLY A 96 25.26 14.50 -2.23
C GLY A 96 24.60 15.31 -1.11
N LEU A 97 23.47 14.85 -0.56
CA LEU A 97 22.75 15.54 0.51
C LEU A 97 23.51 15.48 1.84
N PHE A 98 24.09 14.33 2.19
CA PHE A 98 24.89 14.20 3.41
C PHE A 98 26.22 14.96 3.32
N TRP A 99 26.80 15.10 2.12
CA TRP A 99 27.93 16.02 1.92
C TRP A 99 27.55 17.49 2.21
N ILE A 100 26.33 17.91 1.84
CA ILE A 100 25.82 19.25 2.21
C ILE A 100 25.62 19.36 3.73
N GLU A 101 25.18 18.30 4.40
CA GLU A 101 25.07 18.24 5.87
C GLU A 101 26.42 18.51 6.57
N GLU A 102 27.50 17.91 6.05
CA GLU A 102 28.86 18.14 6.57
C GLU A 102 29.27 19.61 6.41
N ARG A 103 29.00 20.22 5.25
CA ARG A 103 29.33 21.64 5.01
C ARG A 103 28.48 22.59 5.87
N LEU A 104 27.22 22.26 6.10
CA LEU A 104 26.37 22.97 7.06
C LEU A 104 26.95 22.85 8.47
N THR A 105 27.45 21.68 8.85
CA THR A 105 28.09 21.47 10.15
C THR A 105 29.35 22.32 10.30
N ASP A 106 30.23 22.33 9.30
CA ASP A 106 31.42 23.19 9.28
C ASP A 106 31.07 24.68 9.40
N LEU A 107 30.02 25.13 8.71
CA LEU A 107 29.55 26.51 8.76
C LEU A 107 29.05 26.90 10.16
N PHE A 108 28.25 26.03 10.80
CA PHE A 108 27.76 26.27 12.15
C PHE A 108 28.89 26.26 13.19
N MET A 109 29.89 25.40 13.00
CA MET A 109 31.10 25.40 13.83
C MET A 109 31.94 26.67 13.62
N ALA A 110 32.09 27.15 12.38
CA ALA A 110 32.81 28.39 12.08
C ALA A 110 32.11 29.63 12.65
N LEU A 111 30.76 29.61 12.71
CA LEU A 111 29.95 30.66 13.34
C LEU A 111 29.86 30.54 14.87
N ASN A 112 30.50 29.52 15.46
CA ASN A 112 30.43 29.19 16.89
C ASN A 112 28.99 29.11 17.42
N ALA A 113 28.10 28.51 16.61
CA ALA A 113 26.70 28.39 16.94
C ALA A 113 26.48 27.43 18.14
N PRO A 114 25.46 27.66 18.98
CA PRO A 114 25.16 26.76 20.09
C PRO A 114 24.87 25.33 19.60
N GLY A 115 25.39 24.32 20.31
CA GLY A 115 25.22 22.91 19.94
C GLY A 115 23.76 22.46 19.82
N TRP A 116 22.84 23.05 20.59
CA TRP A 116 21.41 22.76 20.48
C TRP A 116 20.80 23.26 19.16
N LEU A 117 21.30 24.39 18.63
CA LEU A 117 20.81 24.99 17.39
C LEU A 117 21.29 24.19 16.18
N HIS A 118 22.58 23.81 16.19
CA HIS A 118 23.15 22.91 15.19
C HIS A 118 22.46 21.55 15.22
N GLY A 119 22.32 20.93 16.39
CA GLY A 119 21.67 19.63 16.52
C GLY A 119 20.22 19.65 16.04
N PHE A 120 19.42 20.63 16.47
CA PHE A 120 18.03 20.73 16.03
C PHE A 120 17.90 20.95 14.52
N LEU A 121 18.61 21.93 13.94
CA LEU A 121 18.45 22.29 12.53
C LEU A 121 19.15 21.33 11.57
N VAL A 122 20.38 20.91 11.88
CA VAL A 122 21.19 20.07 11.00
C VAL A 122 20.91 18.60 11.26
N LEU A 123 21.14 18.12 12.48
CA LEU A 123 20.99 16.70 12.82
C LEU A 123 19.53 16.25 12.94
N GLY A 124 18.62 17.16 13.27
CA GLY A 124 17.18 16.93 13.35
C GLY A 124 16.49 17.19 12.03
N VAL A 125 16.26 18.47 11.71
CA VAL A 125 15.44 18.88 10.56
C VAL A 125 16.08 18.49 9.23
N TYR A 126 17.32 18.91 8.96
CA TYR A 126 17.97 18.69 7.67
C TYR A 126 18.23 17.21 7.40
N ARG A 127 18.84 16.48 8.34
CA ARG A 127 19.12 15.05 8.21
C ARG A 127 17.84 14.25 7.92
N SER A 128 16.75 14.54 8.61
CA SER A 128 15.46 13.87 8.38
C SER A 128 14.92 14.15 6.97
N LEU A 129 15.02 15.39 6.52
CA LEU A 129 14.64 15.76 5.14
C LEU A 129 15.51 15.06 4.12
N ALA A 130 16.83 15.10 4.30
CA ALA A 130 17.80 14.47 3.41
C ALA A 130 17.50 12.97 3.25
N TRP A 131 17.23 12.29 4.37
CA TRP A 131 16.87 10.87 4.39
C TRP A 131 15.57 10.58 3.65
N VAL A 132 14.49 11.31 3.96
CA VAL A 132 13.20 11.09 3.32
C VAL A 132 13.30 11.34 1.82
N VAL A 133 14.00 12.40 1.42
CA VAL A 133 14.19 12.74 0.00
C VAL A 133 15.05 11.70 -0.71
N SER A 134 16.16 11.25 -0.11
CA SER A 134 17.07 10.29 -0.73
C SER A 134 16.41 8.94 -0.98
N VAL A 135 15.68 8.42 0.02
CA VAL A 135 15.08 7.08 -0.03
C VAL A 135 13.77 7.05 -0.82
N MET A 136 12.93 8.07 -0.70
CA MET A 136 11.57 8.07 -1.29
C MET A 136 11.54 8.51 -2.76
N LEU A 137 12.35 9.50 -3.14
CA LEU A 137 12.24 10.14 -4.46
C LEU A 137 12.58 9.19 -5.63
N PRO A 138 13.71 8.45 -5.61
CA PRO A 138 14.11 7.65 -6.77
C PRO A 138 13.19 6.46 -7.07
N PRO A 139 12.73 5.66 -6.10
CA PRO A 139 11.77 4.60 -6.37
C PRO A 139 10.47 5.13 -6.98
N MET A 140 9.95 6.27 -6.51
CA MET A 140 8.75 6.88 -7.07
C MET A 140 8.95 7.38 -8.50
N ALA A 141 10.12 7.98 -8.77
CA ALA A 141 10.50 8.46 -10.10
C ALA A 141 10.63 7.33 -11.13
N ILE A 142 10.91 6.10 -10.71
CA ILE A 142 10.94 4.91 -11.57
C ILE A 142 9.57 4.24 -11.64
N PHE A 143 8.93 4.01 -10.49
CA PHE A 143 7.67 3.28 -10.39
C PHE A 143 6.54 3.95 -11.17
N PHE A 144 6.35 5.27 -11.03
CA PHE A 144 5.21 5.93 -11.66
C PHE A 144 5.29 5.96 -13.20
N PRO A 145 6.44 6.22 -13.85
CA PRO A 145 6.55 6.06 -15.30
C PRO A 145 6.27 4.64 -15.78
N LEU A 146 6.83 3.61 -15.12
CA LEU A 146 6.54 2.21 -15.47
C LEU A 146 5.06 1.89 -15.32
N PHE A 147 4.42 2.35 -14.23
CA PHE A 147 3.01 2.12 -14.01
C PHE A 147 2.13 2.83 -15.04
N THR A 148 2.45 4.09 -15.37
CA THR A 148 1.74 4.85 -16.41
C THR A 148 1.91 4.20 -17.78
N LEU A 149 3.08 3.62 -18.07
CA LEU A 149 3.30 2.82 -19.27
C LEU A 149 2.34 1.63 -19.34
N LEU A 150 2.20 0.88 -18.24
CA LEU A 150 1.27 -0.26 -18.16
C LEU A 150 -0.20 0.18 -18.25
N GLU A 151 -0.52 1.38 -17.76
CA GLU A 151 -1.83 2.02 -17.89
C GLU A 151 -2.16 2.31 -19.35
N ASP A 152 -1.26 3.03 -20.05
CA ASP A 152 -1.42 3.44 -21.45
C ASP A 152 -1.39 2.25 -22.43
N LEU A 153 -0.62 1.21 -22.10
CA LEU A 153 -0.65 -0.06 -22.83
C LEU A 153 -2.00 -0.77 -22.70
N GLY A 154 -2.84 -0.40 -21.74
CA GLY A 154 -4.14 -1.01 -21.52
C GLY A 154 -4.09 -2.27 -20.64
N TYR A 155 -2.94 -2.64 -20.08
CA TYR A 155 -2.79 -3.81 -19.22
C TYR A 155 -3.57 -3.67 -17.90
N LEU A 156 -3.46 -2.50 -17.25
CA LEU A 156 -4.11 -2.27 -15.96
C LEU A 156 -5.65 -2.40 -16.00
N PRO A 157 -6.37 -1.89 -17.01
CA PRO A 157 -7.79 -2.20 -17.19
C PRO A 157 -8.14 -3.70 -17.16
N ARG A 158 -7.30 -4.58 -17.73
CA ARG A 158 -7.52 -6.04 -17.68
C ARG A 158 -7.30 -6.60 -16.28
N VAL A 159 -6.30 -6.07 -15.56
CA VAL A 159 -6.09 -6.40 -14.15
C VAL A 159 -7.32 -6.03 -13.31
N ALA A 160 -7.89 -4.85 -13.55
CA ALA A 160 -9.12 -4.42 -12.87
C ALA A 160 -10.30 -5.35 -13.18
N PHE A 161 -10.43 -5.81 -14.42
CA PHE A 161 -11.45 -6.79 -14.82
C PHE A 161 -11.27 -8.14 -14.09
N ASN A 162 -10.06 -8.68 -14.04
CA ASN A 162 -9.78 -9.95 -13.35
C ASN A 162 -10.11 -9.91 -11.85
N LEU A 163 -9.93 -8.76 -11.23
CA LEU A 163 -10.18 -8.55 -9.80
C LEU A 163 -11.61 -8.09 -9.48
N ASP A 164 -12.39 -7.66 -10.49
CA ASP A 164 -13.73 -7.08 -10.27
C ASP A 164 -14.65 -8.01 -9.49
N ARG A 165 -14.60 -9.32 -9.77
CA ARG A 165 -15.41 -10.32 -9.04
C ARG A 165 -15.13 -10.32 -7.54
N PHE A 166 -13.89 -10.10 -7.12
CA PHE A 166 -13.52 -10.05 -5.71
C PHE A 166 -13.95 -8.74 -5.06
N PHE A 167 -13.73 -7.61 -5.73
CA PHE A 167 -14.16 -6.30 -5.23
C PHE A 167 -15.68 -6.19 -5.13
N LYS A 168 -16.41 -6.68 -6.14
CA LYS A 168 -17.88 -6.69 -6.13
C LYS A 168 -18.45 -7.49 -4.96
N LYS A 169 -17.86 -8.65 -4.63
CA LYS A 169 -18.23 -9.43 -3.44
C LYS A 169 -17.96 -8.67 -2.14
N ALA A 170 -16.92 -7.85 -2.11
CA ALA A 170 -16.59 -7.00 -0.97
C ALA A 170 -17.41 -5.69 -0.92
N GLY A 171 -18.38 -5.48 -1.83
CA GLY A 171 -19.14 -4.23 -1.89
C GLY A 171 -18.31 -3.02 -2.36
N ALA A 172 -17.26 -3.30 -3.12
CA ALA A 172 -16.33 -2.35 -3.71
C ALA A 172 -16.33 -2.44 -5.24
N HIS A 173 -15.58 -1.54 -5.89
CA HIS A 173 -15.53 -1.40 -7.34
C HIS A 173 -14.24 -1.98 -7.93
N GLY A 174 -14.26 -2.70 -9.06
CA GLY A 174 -13.05 -3.20 -9.72
C GLY A 174 -11.96 -2.16 -10.04
N LYS A 175 -12.32 -0.89 -10.28
CA LYS A 175 -11.37 0.23 -10.42
C LYS A 175 -10.51 0.43 -9.16
N GLN A 176 -10.93 -0.05 -7.98
CA GLN A 176 -10.13 -0.03 -6.76
C GLN A 176 -8.82 -0.80 -6.92
N ALA A 177 -8.78 -1.88 -7.72
CA ALA A 177 -7.55 -2.58 -8.04
C ALA A 177 -6.47 -1.65 -8.61
N LEU A 178 -6.86 -0.74 -9.53
CA LEU A 178 -5.95 0.25 -10.13
C LEU A 178 -5.38 1.21 -9.09
N THR A 179 -6.24 1.67 -8.18
CA THR A 179 -5.85 2.61 -7.11
C THR A 179 -4.92 1.95 -6.09
N MET A 180 -5.15 0.67 -5.79
CA MET A 180 -4.29 -0.14 -4.94
C MET A 180 -2.94 -0.40 -5.60
N SER A 181 -2.94 -0.69 -6.91
CA SER A 181 -1.69 -0.88 -7.64
C SER A 181 -0.84 0.40 -7.69
N MET A 182 -1.45 1.59 -7.74
CA MET A 182 -0.72 2.85 -7.55
C MET A 182 -0.22 3.05 -6.10
N GLY A 183 -0.96 2.55 -5.11
CA GLY A 183 -0.61 2.60 -3.68
C GLY A 183 0.71 1.90 -3.35
N PHE A 184 1.04 0.81 -4.06
CA PHE A 184 2.31 0.12 -3.96
C PHE A 184 3.54 1.03 -4.14
N GLY A 185 3.44 2.04 -5.01
CA GLY A 185 4.45 3.09 -5.11
C GLY A 185 4.35 4.05 -3.94
N CYS A 186 3.21 4.73 -3.83
CA CYS A 186 2.91 5.62 -2.71
C CYS A 186 1.41 5.65 -2.45
N ASN A 187 1.01 5.39 -1.20
CA ASN A 187 -0.40 5.43 -0.79
C ASN A 187 -1.03 6.79 -1.08
N ALA A 188 -0.30 7.91 -0.92
CA ALA A 188 -0.80 9.24 -1.28
C ALA A 188 -1.19 9.36 -2.77
N ALA A 189 -0.41 8.77 -3.68
CA ALA A 189 -0.76 8.72 -5.10
C ALA A 189 -1.95 7.79 -5.36
N GLY A 190 -2.02 6.65 -4.66
CA GLY A 190 -3.18 5.76 -4.69
C GLY A 190 -4.48 6.46 -4.29
N ILE A 191 -4.45 7.30 -3.26
CA ILE A 191 -5.61 8.12 -2.85
C ILE A 191 -6.04 9.11 -3.93
N ILE A 192 -5.10 9.78 -4.59
CA ILE A 192 -5.41 10.70 -5.71
C ILE A 192 -6.04 9.92 -6.87
N ALA A 193 -5.55 8.70 -7.13
CA ALA A 193 -6.07 7.82 -8.17
C ALA A 193 -7.51 7.38 -7.90
N CYS A 194 -8.00 7.38 -6.65
CA CYS A 194 -9.40 7.06 -6.34
C CYS A 194 -10.42 7.94 -7.05
N ARG A 195 -10.03 9.08 -7.64
CA ARG A 195 -10.89 9.92 -8.50
C ARG A 195 -11.46 9.19 -9.71
N ILE A 196 -10.85 8.10 -10.17
CA ILE A 196 -11.39 7.28 -11.27
C ILE A 196 -12.69 6.55 -10.90
N ILE A 197 -12.96 6.39 -9.59
CA ILE A 197 -14.17 5.75 -9.07
C ILE A 197 -15.26 6.83 -8.96
N GLU A 198 -16.31 6.65 -9.73
CA GLU A 198 -17.41 7.64 -9.88
C GLU A 198 -18.33 7.64 -8.66
N SER A 199 -18.65 6.45 -8.13
CA SER A 199 -19.48 6.31 -6.94
C SER A 199 -18.78 6.89 -5.71
N PRO A 200 -19.35 7.91 -5.03
CA PRO A 200 -18.71 8.56 -3.89
C PRO A 200 -18.51 7.60 -2.71
N ARG A 201 -19.42 6.64 -2.53
CA ARG A 201 -19.36 5.60 -1.50
C ARG A 201 -18.17 4.66 -1.74
N GLU A 202 -18.10 4.07 -2.92
CA GLU A 202 -17.04 3.12 -3.29
C GLU A 202 -15.68 3.83 -3.34
N ARG A 203 -15.64 5.08 -3.79
CA ARG A 203 -14.44 5.94 -3.74
C ARG A 203 -13.94 6.13 -2.32
N LEU A 204 -14.85 6.32 -1.35
CA LEU A 204 -14.47 6.47 0.05
C LEU A 204 -13.97 5.16 0.65
N ILE A 205 -14.60 4.02 0.33
CA ILE A 205 -14.10 2.69 0.72
C ILE A 205 -12.68 2.48 0.18
N ALA A 206 -12.46 2.75 -1.11
CA ALA A 206 -11.14 2.65 -1.73
C ALA A 206 -10.13 3.60 -1.05
N THR A 207 -10.54 4.82 -0.71
CA THR A 207 -9.69 5.79 0.01
C THR A 207 -9.26 5.27 1.39
N LEU A 208 -10.20 4.71 2.16
CA LEU A 208 -9.94 4.26 3.53
C LEU A 208 -9.13 2.95 3.58
N THR A 209 -9.26 2.11 2.55
CA THR A 209 -8.65 0.77 2.52
C THR A 209 -7.34 0.71 1.72
N ASN A 210 -6.99 1.74 0.94
CA ASN A 210 -5.74 1.78 0.16
C ASN A 210 -4.49 1.56 1.04
N ASN A 211 -4.52 2.01 2.30
CA ASN A 211 -3.39 1.90 3.22
C ASN A 211 -2.92 0.46 3.51
N PHE A 212 -3.81 -0.53 3.41
CA PHE A 212 -3.45 -1.94 3.67
C PHE A 212 -2.53 -2.53 2.60
N VAL A 213 -2.35 -1.83 1.48
CA VAL A 213 -1.33 -2.14 0.49
C VAL A 213 0.02 -1.58 0.96
N PRO A 214 1.08 -2.40 1.01
CA PRO A 214 2.41 -1.90 1.36
C PRO A 214 2.90 -0.90 0.31
N CYS A 215 3.14 0.34 0.71
CA CYS A 215 3.81 1.33 -0.13
C CYS A 215 5.34 1.14 -0.10
N ASN A 216 6.06 1.82 -1.01
CA ASN A 216 7.52 1.74 -1.12
C ASN A 216 8.24 1.81 0.23
N GLY A 217 7.89 2.76 1.11
CA GLY A 217 8.52 2.90 2.41
C GLY A 217 8.33 1.77 3.42
N ARG A 218 7.40 0.85 3.20
CA ARG A 218 7.22 -0.32 4.07
C ARG A 218 8.11 -1.49 3.64
N PHE A 219 8.47 -1.58 2.35
CA PHE A 219 9.25 -2.69 1.82
C PHE A 219 10.64 -2.85 2.46
N PRO A 220 11.46 -1.80 2.68
CA PRO A 220 12.77 -1.95 3.30
C PRO A 220 12.73 -2.64 4.66
N THR A 221 11.79 -2.24 5.53
CA THR A 221 11.61 -2.84 6.85
C THR A 221 11.16 -4.30 6.72
N LEU A 222 10.19 -4.58 5.84
CA LEU A 222 9.72 -5.95 5.63
C LEU A 222 10.81 -6.87 5.07
N ILE A 223 11.58 -6.40 4.07
CA ILE A 223 12.67 -7.16 3.48
C ILE A 223 13.75 -7.42 4.52
N ALA A 224 14.17 -6.42 5.29
CA ALA A 224 15.19 -6.57 6.33
C ALA A 224 14.78 -7.61 7.39
N LEU A 225 13.55 -7.53 7.91
CA LEU A 225 13.05 -8.46 8.93
C LEU A 225 12.90 -9.89 8.37
N VAL A 226 12.37 -10.04 7.16
CA VAL A 226 12.28 -11.35 6.51
C VAL A 226 13.67 -11.95 6.30
N SER A 227 14.65 -11.16 5.84
CA SER A 227 16.01 -11.63 5.63
C SER A 227 16.68 -12.11 6.93
N ILE A 228 16.46 -11.43 8.05
CA ILE A 228 17.09 -11.77 9.33
C ILE A 228 16.44 -12.97 10.01
N PHE A 229 15.11 -12.97 10.11
CA PHE A 229 14.38 -13.93 10.94
C PHE A 229 13.92 -15.18 10.19
N ILE A 230 13.71 -15.09 8.87
CA ILE A 230 13.20 -16.21 8.07
C ILE A 230 14.28 -16.73 7.13
N ALA A 231 14.95 -15.84 6.41
CA ALA A 231 15.96 -16.26 5.43
C ALA A 231 17.28 -16.70 6.10
N GLY A 232 17.58 -16.17 7.29
CA GLY A 232 18.76 -16.53 8.09
C GLY A 232 18.66 -17.88 8.82
N SER A 233 17.49 -18.53 8.85
CA SER A 233 17.30 -19.85 9.47
C SER A 233 17.32 -21.02 8.47
N VAL A 234 17.45 -20.74 7.16
CA VAL A 234 17.44 -21.72 6.09
C VAL A 234 18.78 -21.73 5.33
N SER A 235 19.11 -22.84 4.66
CA SER A 235 20.32 -22.97 3.84
C SER A 235 20.45 -21.85 2.79
N LEU A 236 21.70 -21.42 2.54
CA LEU A 236 22.04 -20.25 1.72
C LEU A 236 21.35 -20.24 0.34
N SER A 237 21.20 -21.40 -0.29
CA SER A 237 20.64 -21.54 -1.65
C SER A 237 19.13 -21.30 -1.72
N LEU A 238 18.39 -21.53 -0.63
CA LEU A 238 16.93 -21.36 -0.55
C LEU A 238 16.53 -20.02 0.08
N SER A 239 17.47 -19.34 0.73
CA SER A 239 17.26 -18.10 1.48
C SER A 239 16.56 -17.00 0.65
N SER A 240 17.07 -16.70 -0.55
CA SER A 240 16.49 -15.65 -1.42
C SER A 240 15.09 -15.97 -1.93
N PHE A 241 14.81 -17.25 -2.22
CA PHE A 241 13.51 -17.69 -2.70
C PHE A 241 12.46 -17.60 -1.58
N ILE A 242 12.80 -18.06 -0.38
CA ILE A 242 11.90 -18.00 0.79
C ILE A 242 11.64 -16.55 1.20
N ALA A 243 12.66 -15.68 1.15
CA ALA A 243 12.47 -14.27 1.45
C ALA A 243 11.46 -13.62 0.48
N THR A 244 11.63 -13.88 -0.82
CA THR A 244 10.71 -13.39 -1.86
C THR A 244 9.29 -13.92 -1.66
N LEU A 245 9.15 -15.22 -1.38
CA LEU A 245 7.85 -15.86 -1.15
C LEU A 245 7.15 -15.29 0.09
N THR A 246 7.90 -15.03 1.16
CA THR A 246 7.34 -14.46 2.39
C THR A 246 6.85 -13.02 2.15
N VAL A 247 7.65 -12.18 1.49
CA VAL A 247 7.23 -10.81 1.15
C VAL A 247 6.00 -10.84 0.23
N ALA A 248 5.95 -11.74 -0.74
CA ALA A 248 4.76 -11.94 -1.57
C ALA A 248 3.54 -12.37 -0.74
N GLY A 249 3.72 -13.28 0.23
CA GLY A 249 2.68 -13.69 1.17
C GLY A 249 2.15 -12.52 2.01
N LEU A 250 3.03 -11.64 2.48
CA LEU A 250 2.67 -10.41 3.19
C LEU A 250 1.86 -9.43 2.32
N VAL A 251 2.21 -9.30 1.04
CA VAL A 251 1.43 -8.50 0.08
C VAL A 251 0.03 -9.09 -0.11
N VAL A 252 -0.08 -10.42 -0.29
CA VAL A 252 -1.37 -11.11 -0.41
C VAL A 252 -2.21 -10.98 0.86
N PHE A 253 -1.57 -11.04 2.03
CA PHE A 253 -2.22 -10.77 3.32
C PHE A 253 -2.82 -9.36 3.35
N GLY A 254 -2.05 -8.33 2.97
CA GLY A 254 -2.54 -6.95 2.88
C GLY A 254 -3.73 -6.79 1.92
N ILE A 255 -3.68 -7.43 0.75
CA ILE A 255 -4.82 -7.44 -0.20
C ILE A 255 -6.05 -8.11 0.42
N THR A 256 -5.87 -9.24 1.10
CA THR A 256 -6.97 -9.95 1.79
C THR A 256 -7.61 -9.09 2.87
N VAL A 257 -6.80 -8.42 3.70
CA VAL A 257 -7.28 -7.47 4.71
C VAL A 257 -8.02 -6.31 4.04
N THR A 258 -7.52 -5.79 2.93
CA THR A 258 -8.19 -4.72 2.17
C THR A 258 -9.60 -5.14 1.74
N LEU A 259 -9.75 -6.34 1.19
CA LEU A 259 -11.06 -6.87 0.77
C LEU A 259 -11.98 -7.10 1.96
N ALA A 260 -11.47 -7.66 3.06
CA ALA A 260 -12.23 -7.90 4.28
C ALA A 260 -12.75 -6.60 4.91
N ILE A 261 -11.91 -5.56 4.99
CA ILE A 261 -12.32 -4.25 5.52
C ILE A 261 -13.23 -3.51 4.55
N SER A 262 -13.03 -3.64 3.24
CA SER A 262 -13.97 -3.09 2.24
C SER A 262 -15.37 -3.67 2.41
N TRP A 263 -15.44 -5.00 2.62
CA TRP A 263 -16.69 -5.70 2.92
C TRP A 263 -17.31 -5.25 4.24
N LEU A 264 -16.52 -5.14 5.31
CA LEU A 264 -17.01 -4.67 6.60
C LEU A 264 -17.57 -3.24 6.50
N LEU A 265 -16.85 -2.34 5.84
CA LEU A 265 -17.26 -0.94 5.66
C LEU A 265 -18.53 -0.82 4.82
N SER A 266 -18.67 -1.62 3.76
CA SER A 266 -19.84 -1.56 2.88
C SER A 266 -21.14 -1.99 3.57
N ILE A 267 -21.07 -2.84 4.60
CA ILE A 267 -22.23 -3.29 5.38
C ILE A 267 -22.49 -2.40 6.61
N THR A 268 -21.46 -1.76 7.15
CA THR A 268 -21.56 -0.98 8.41
C THR A 268 -21.76 0.51 8.19
N ILE A 269 -20.66 1.25 8.02
CA ILE A 269 -20.61 2.73 8.01
C ILE A 269 -21.09 3.29 6.67
N LEU A 270 -20.88 2.55 5.58
CA LEU A 270 -21.14 2.99 4.21
C LEU A 270 -22.21 2.12 3.56
N ARG A 271 -23.44 2.13 4.07
CA ARG A 271 -24.59 1.45 3.44
C ARG A 271 -25.09 2.24 2.23
N GLY A 272 -25.43 1.55 1.14
CA GLY A 272 -25.97 2.18 -0.08
C GLY A 272 -26.17 1.17 -1.21
N GLU A 273 -26.63 1.65 -2.36
CA GLU A 273 -26.77 0.85 -3.58
C GLU A 273 -25.42 0.63 -4.27
N LEU A 274 -25.26 -0.52 -4.94
CA LEU A 274 -24.08 -0.85 -5.74
C LEU A 274 -24.18 -0.12 -7.08
N SER A 275 -23.10 0.52 -7.53
CA SER A 275 -23.10 1.15 -8.86
C SER A 275 -23.08 0.08 -9.96
N SER A 276 -23.86 0.27 -11.03
CA SER A 276 -23.81 -0.60 -12.20
C SER A 276 -22.56 -0.28 -13.02
N PHE A 277 -21.58 -1.18 -12.99
CA PHE A 277 -20.34 -1.01 -13.72
C PHE A 277 -20.41 -1.66 -15.10
N ALA A 278 -20.28 -0.84 -16.15
CA ALA A 278 -19.92 -1.29 -17.49
C ALA A 278 -18.46 -0.88 -17.74
N LEU A 279 -17.53 -1.85 -17.67
CA LEU A 279 -16.13 -1.59 -18.02
C LEU A 279 -15.95 -1.73 -19.52
N GLU A 280 -15.92 -0.61 -20.24
CA GLU A 280 -15.43 -0.63 -21.61
C GLU A 280 -13.92 -0.89 -21.57
N LEU A 281 -13.48 -2.05 -22.08
CA LEU A 281 -12.06 -2.37 -22.20
C LEU A 281 -11.44 -1.48 -23.28
N PRO A 282 -10.49 -0.58 -22.95
CA PRO A 282 -9.89 0.31 -23.94
C PRO A 282 -8.99 -0.49 -24.90
N PRO A 283 -8.91 -0.11 -26.19
CA PRO A 283 -8.02 -0.75 -27.14
C PRO A 283 -6.54 -0.54 -26.76
N TYR A 284 -5.67 -1.48 -27.11
CA TYR A 284 -4.22 -1.37 -26.89
C TYR A 284 -3.65 -0.18 -27.66
N ARG A 285 -3.00 0.75 -26.96
CA ARG A 285 -2.34 1.93 -27.56
C ARG A 285 -0.85 1.92 -27.26
N ARG A 286 -0.04 2.45 -28.18
CA ARG A 286 1.40 2.61 -27.94
C ARG A 286 1.60 3.88 -27.10
N PRO A 287 2.23 3.77 -25.91
CA PRO A 287 2.46 4.93 -25.05
C PRO A 287 3.49 5.90 -25.64
N LEU A 288 3.28 7.19 -25.42
CA LEU A 288 4.22 8.25 -25.79
C LEU A 288 5.27 8.41 -24.68
N LEU A 289 6.33 7.60 -24.73
CA LEU A 289 7.34 7.46 -23.66
C LEU A 289 7.83 8.80 -23.07
N GLY A 290 8.13 9.79 -23.91
CA GLY A 290 8.63 11.09 -23.45
C GLY A 290 7.62 11.91 -22.66
N GLN A 291 6.35 11.93 -23.11
CA GLN A 291 5.29 12.65 -22.40
C GLN A 291 4.94 11.96 -21.08
N VAL A 292 4.95 10.63 -21.06
CA VAL A 292 4.71 9.82 -19.86
C VAL A 292 5.76 10.10 -18.79
N LEU A 293 7.05 10.11 -19.17
CA LEU A 293 8.15 10.37 -18.24
C LEU A 293 8.07 11.76 -17.61
N VAL A 294 7.95 12.80 -18.45
CA VAL A 294 7.91 14.20 -17.98
C VAL A 294 6.69 14.44 -17.10
N ARG A 295 5.51 14.02 -17.55
CA ARG A 295 4.26 14.23 -16.80
C ARG A 295 4.24 13.47 -15.49
N SER A 296 4.72 12.23 -15.48
CA SER A 296 4.71 11.39 -14.29
C SER A 296 5.65 11.92 -13.21
N VAL A 297 6.87 12.34 -13.58
CA VAL A 297 7.84 12.90 -12.63
C VAL A 297 7.39 14.28 -12.13
N LEU A 298 6.99 15.18 -13.02
CA LEU A 298 6.62 16.55 -12.63
C LEU A 298 5.30 16.61 -11.86
N ASP A 299 4.24 15.97 -12.36
CA ASP A 299 2.90 16.13 -11.79
C ASP A 299 2.69 15.25 -10.55
N ARG A 300 3.30 14.05 -10.50
CA ARG A 300 3.08 13.09 -9.41
C ARG A 300 4.22 13.10 -8.39
N THR A 301 5.46 12.99 -8.83
CA THR A 301 6.60 12.82 -7.91
C THR A 301 6.90 14.10 -7.13
N ILE A 302 7.05 15.25 -7.80
CA ILE A 302 7.38 16.52 -7.13
C ILE A 302 6.28 16.95 -6.17
N PHE A 303 5.02 16.82 -6.58
CA PHE A 303 3.89 17.23 -5.75
C PHE A 303 3.76 16.40 -4.47
N VAL A 304 3.97 15.08 -4.55
CA VAL A 304 3.97 14.22 -3.36
C VAL A 304 5.20 14.50 -2.50
N LEU A 305 6.38 14.71 -3.10
CA LEU A 305 7.60 15.06 -2.38
C LEU A 305 7.44 16.37 -1.59
N SER A 306 6.81 17.39 -2.17
CA SER A 306 6.56 18.66 -1.48
C SER A 306 5.76 18.48 -0.19
N ARG A 307 4.78 17.57 -0.19
CA ARG A 307 3.99 17.23 1.01
C ARG A 307 4.82 16.45 2.02
N ALA A 308 5.72 15.57 1.55
CA ALA A 308 6.64 14.83 2.41
C ALA A 308 7.58 15.76 3.17
N VAL A 309 8.20 16.71 2.47
CA VAL A 309 9.12 17.70 3.05
C VAL A 309 8.44 18.53 4.14
N VAL A 310 7.22 19.03 3.90
CA VAL A 310 6.48 19.87 4.87
C VAL A 310 6.18 19.13 6.17
N ILE A 311 6.02 17.80 6.12
CA ILE A 311 5.68 16.98 7.30
C ILE A 311 6.94 16.42 7.97
N ALA A 312 7.95 16.03 7.17
CA ALA A 312 9.19 15.43 7.66
C ALA A 312 10.09 16.42 8.40
N ALA A 313 10.19 17.68 7.91
CA ALA A 313 11.01 18.72 8.55
C ALA A 313 10.70 18.94 10.05
N PRO A 314 9.46 19.30 10.43
CA PRO A 314 9.14 19.55 11.84
C PRO A 314 9.24 18.29 12.69
N ALA A 315 8.93 17.13 12.12
CA ALA A 315 9.02 15.87 12.84
C ALA A 315 10.46 15.44 13.13
N GLY A 316 11.39 15.69 12.19
CA GLY A 316 12.82 15.48 12.41
C GLY A 316 13.36 16.31 13.58
N GLY A 317 12.96 17.58 13.65
CA GLY A 317 13.27 18.43 14.81
C GLY A 317 12.69 17.89 16.12
N LEU A 318 11.44 17.42 16.11
CA LEU A 318 10.80 16.81 17.28
C LEU A 318 11.54 15.55 17.73
N ILE A 319 11.89 14.65 16.80
CA ILE A 319 12.64 13.43 17.08
C ILE A 319 13.98 13.78 17.74
N TRP A 320 14.70 14.77 17.20
CA TRP A 320 15.96 15.21 17.77
C TRP A 320 15.80 15.75 19.19
N ILE A 321 14.76 16.56 19.46
CA ILE A 321 14.48 17.07 20.82
C ILE A 321 14.24 15.90 21.79
N LEU A 322 13.43 14.92 21.39
CA LEU A 322 13.13 13.75 22.24
C LEU A 322 14.36 12.88 22.49
N ALA A 323 15.25 12.76 21.50
CA ALA A 323 16.46 11.96 21.59
C ALA A 323 17.54 12.60 22.46
N ASN A 324 17.73 13.92 22.37
CA ASN A 324 18.86 14.63 22.99
C ASN A 324 18.51 15.34 24.30
N THR A 325 17.23 15.48 24.63
CA THR A 325 16.82 16.03 25.93
C THR A 325 16.80 14.91 26.96
N THR A 326 17.63 15.03 27.99
CA THR A 326 17.71 14.06 29.09
C THR A 326 17.01 14.56 30.35
N VAL A 327 16.28 13.67 31.01
CA VAL A 327 15.66 13.87 32.32
C VAL A 327 16.10 12.71 33.20
N ASP A 328 16.67 13.00 34.37
CA ASP A 328 17.17 12.00 35.32
C ASP A 328 18.15 10.97 34.73
N GLY A 329 18.95 11.37 33.73
CA GLY A 329 19.95 10.52 33.08
C GLY A 329 19.42 9.64 31.94
N ALA A 330 18.11 9.65 31.67
CA ALA A 330 17.48 8.98 30.54
C ALA A 330 17.03 10.01 29.49
N SER A 331 17.04 9.66 28.19
CA SER A 331 16.45 10.53 27.17
C SER A 331 14.92 10.53 27.28
N LEU A 332 14.26 11.64 26.93
CA LEU A 332 12.79 11.69 26.87
C LEU A 332 12.24 10.57 25.98
N LEU A 333 12.96 10.23 24.92
CA LEU A 333 12.65 9.12 24.03
C LEU A 333 12.61 7.78 24.78
N SER A 334 13.59 7.45 25.62
CA SER A 334 13.60 6.18 26.36
C SER A 334 12.53 6.16 27.47
N THR A 335 12.26 7.31 28.10
CA THR A 335 11.15 7.44 29.06
C THR A 335 9.78 7.19 28.40
N LEU A 336 9.56 7.76 27.21
CA LEU A 336 8.32 7.54 26.43
C LEU A 336 8.21 6.09 25.94
N ALA A 337 9.33 5.48 25.52
CA ALA A 337 9.37 4.07 25.13
C ALA A 337 8.98 3.18 26.33
N GLY A 338 9.50 3.46 27.52
CA GLY A 338 9.13 2.74 28.75
C GLY A 338 7.63 2.85 29.08
N TRP A 339 7.01 4.01 28.86
CA TRP A 339 5.57 4.20 29.04
C TRP A 339 4.74 3.40 28.02
N LEU A 340 5.21 3.30 26.78
CA LEU A 340 4.58 2.53 25.71
C LEU A 340 4.88 1.02 25.75
N ASP A 341 5.81 0.58 26.58
CA ASP A 341 6.28 -0.81 26.59
C ASP A 341 5.18 -1.80 27.00
N THR A 342 4.36 -1.44 27.98
CA THR A 342 3.24 -2.29 28.42
C THR A 342 2.23 -2.53 27.29
N PRO A 343 1.62 -1.50 26.65
CA PRO A 343 0.72 -1.73 25.52
C PRO A 343 1.42 -2.37 24.31
N ALA A 344 2.70 -2.07 24.07
CA ALA A 344 3.45 -2.68 22.98
C ALA A 344 3.62 -4.20 23.16
N LYS A 345 3.97 -4.66 24.38
CA LYS A 345 4.13 -6.08 24.71
C LYS A 345 2.84 -6.88 24.54
N PHE A 346 1.67 -6.28 24.76
CA PHE A 346 0.39 -6.92 24.46
C PHE A 346 0.22 -7.25 22.97
N MET A 347 0.79 -6.43 22.10
CA MET A 347 0.80 -6.64 20.65
C MET A 347 1.96 -7.52 20.16
N GLY A 348 2.82 -8.01 21.07
CA GLY A 348 4.04 -8.73 20.72
C GLY A 348 5.16 -7.82 20.19
N LEU A 349 5.07 -6.52 20.45
CA LEU A 349 6.09 -5.51 20.15
C LEU A 349 6.82 -5.10 21.45
N ASP A 350 7.77 -4.19 21.35
CA ASP A 350 8.33 -3.49 22.50
C ASP A 350 8.04 -1.97 22.44
N GLY A 351 8.30 -1.28 23.55
CA GLY A 351 8.04 0.16 23.65
C GLY A 351 8.77 1.00 22.60
N PHE A 352 9.97 0.57 22.18
CA PHE A 352 10.76 1.25 21.17
C PHE A 352 10.20 1.09 19.75
N ILE A 353 9.75 -0.11 19.38
CA ILE A 353 9.05 -0.39 18.12
C ILE A 353 7.81 0.48 18.02
N LEU A 354 6.96 0.46 19.05
CA LEU A 354 5.71 1.22 19.03
C LEU A 354 5.98 2.73 18.95
N LEU A 355 6.97 3.24 19.70
CA LEU A 355 7.38 4.63 19.63
C LEU A 355 7.95 4.99 18.24
N ALA A 356 8.75 4.12 17.64
CA ALA A 356 9.31 4.33 16.31
C ALA A 356 8.22 4.44 15.23
N PHE A 357 7.14 3.66 15.32
CA PHE A 357 5.98 3.84 14.42
C PHE A 357 5.28 5.18 14.66
N ILE A 358 5.12 5.61 15.92
CA ILE A 358 4.47 6.88 16.26
C ILE A 358 5.28 8.06 15.73
N LEU A 359 6.59 8.07 15.97
CA LEU A 359 7.50 9.11 15.50
C LEU A 359 7.73 9.03 13.99
N GLY A 360 7.61 7.85 13.40
CA GLY A 360 7.63 7.60 11.95
C GLY A 360 6.34 7.95 11.22
N LEU A 361 5.33 8.53 11.89
CA LEU A 361 4.11 9.02 11.23
C LEU A 361 4.37 9.90 9.98
N PRO A 362 5.38 10.79 9.92
CA PRO A 362 5.66 11.59 8.72
C PRO A 362 5.92 10.76 7.47
N ALA A 363 6.71 9.69 7.61
CA ALA A 363 7.23 8.87 6.53
C ALA A 363 7.53 7.46 7.07
N ASN A 364 7.04 6.41 6.40
CA ASN A 364 7.22 5.04 6.91
C ASN A 364 8.66 4.55 6.74
N GLU A 365 9.40 5.19 5.84
CA GLU A 365 10.81 4.94 5.52
C GLU A 365 11.74 5.20 6.72
N ILE A 366 11.36 6.12 7.63
CA ILE A 366 12.19 6.50 8.79
C ILE A 366 11.91 5.67 10.04
N VAL A 367 10.91 4.77 10.02
CA VAL A 367 10.56 3.93 11.17
C VAL A 367 11.76 3.08 11.61
N LEU A 368 12.43 2.41 10.67
CA LEU A 368 13.60 1.58 10.99
C LEU A 368 14.79 2.43 11.49
N PRO A 369 15.20 3.53 10.84
CA PRO A 369 16.22 4.44 11.39
C PRO A 369 15.93 4.97 12.79
N ILE A 370 14.67 5.35 13.08
CA ILE A 370 14.27 5.81 14.41
C ILE A 370 14.40 4.67 15.43
N LEU A 371 13.96 3.46 15.07
CA LEU A 371 14.09 2.28 15.93
C LEU A 371 15.55 1.98 16.26
N LEU A 372 16.43 2.00 15.26
CA LEU A 372 17.86 1.76 15.45
C LEU A 372 18.51 2.82 16.33
N MET A 373 18.24 4.11 16.05
CA MET A 373 18.67 5.22 16.89
C MET A 373 18.21 5.05 18.33
N SER A 374 16.97 4.63 18.54
CA SER A 374 16.38 4.44 19.86
C SER A 374 17.09 3.32 20.65
N TYR A 375 17.40 2.21 19.98
CA TYR A 375 18.08 1.07 20.60
C TYR A 375 19.53 1.33 20.97
N VAL A 376 20.23 2.18 20.22
CA VAL A 376 21.64 2.54 20.50
C VAL A 376 21.77 3.81 21.34
N CYS A 377 20.65 4.39 21.81
CA CYS A 377 20.59 5.69 22.49
C CYS A 377 21.30 6.81 21.69
N GLY A 378 21.16 6.79 20.35
CA GLY A 378 21.78 7.76 19.46
C GLY A 378 21.06 9.12 19.48
N GLY A 379 21.81 10.21 19.31
CA GLY A 379 21.27 11.57 19.22
C GLY A 379 20.70 11.96 17.84
N ALA A 380 20.84 11.11 16.83
CA ALA A 380 20.36 11.38 15.47
C ALA A 380 20.11 10.09 14.71
N MET A 381 19.23 10.14 13.70
CA MET A 381 18.94 8.97 12.86
C MET A 381 20.18 8.46 12.14
N THR A 382 20.29 7.14 12.05
CA THR A 382 21.41 6.41 11.45
C THR A 382 20.93 5.18 10.70
N GLU A 383 21.74 4.74 9.73
CA GLU A 383 21.63 3.41 9.13
C GLU A 383 22.71 2.51 9.71
N LEU A 384 22.41 1.23 9.86
CA LEU A 384 23.45 0.23 10.10
C LEU A 384 24.08 -0.17 8.75
N ALA A 385 25.41 -0.33 8.76
CA ALA A 385 26.18 -0.61 7.54
C ALA A 385 25.95 -2.02 6.98
N SER A 386 25.49 -2.96 7.80
CA SER A 386 25.25 -4.34 7.38
C SER A 386 24.03 -4.99 8.01
N LEU A 387 23.46 -5.97 7.30
CA LEU A 387 22.38 -6.80 7.80
C LEU A 387 22.81 -7.66 9.02
N ALA A 388 24.11 -7.98 9.12
CA ALA A 388 24.67 -8.72 10.24
C ALA A 388 24.66 -7.88 11.53
N ASP A 389 25.04 -6.61 11.44
CA ASP A 389 24.97 -5.68 12.57
C ASP A 389 23.51 -5.48 13.01
N LEU A 390 22.58 -5.39 12.05
CA LEU A 390 21.15 -5.29 12.33
C LEU A 390 20.65 -6.51 13.09
N ARG A 391 21.05 -7.72 12.67
CA ARG A 391 20.72 -8.96 13.36
C ARG A 391 21.27 -8.98 14.78
N HIS A 392 22.54 -8.63 14.97
CA HIS A 392 23.18 -8.61 16.28
C HIS A 392 22.46 -7.65 17.23
N LEU A 393 22.14 -6.44 16.77
CA LEU A 393 21.37 -5.47 17.55
C LEU A 393 19.98 -6.01 17.94
N LEU A 394 19.19 -6.46 16.96
CA LEU A 394 17.80 -6.85 17.20
C LEU A 394 17.70 -8.15 18.03
N VAL A 395 18.46 -9.18 17.66
CA VAL A 395 18.34 -10.52 18.26
C VAL A 395 19.19 -10.66 19.51
N GLU A 396 20.47 -10.30 19.44
CA GLU A 396 21.42 -10.60 20.52
C GLU A 396 21.39 -9.55 21.63
N GLN A 397 21.26 -8.28 21.28
CA GLN A 397 21.24 -7.19 22.27
C GLN A 397 19.84 -6.90 22.82
N HIS A 398 18.81 -6.93 21.97
CA HIS A 398 17.43 -6.57 22.35
C HIS A 398 16.44 -7.74 22.35
N GLY A 399 16.92 -8.98 22.14
CA GLY A 399 16.14 -10.20 22.40
C GLY A 399 14.93 -10.41 21.48
N TRP A 400 14.95 -9.89 20.25
CA TRP A 400 13.84 -10.07 19.32
C TRP A 400 13.62 -11.55 19.01
N THR A 401 12.38 -11.97 19.18
CA THR A 401 11.92 -13.31 18.76
C THR A 401 11.37 -13.26 17.33
N TRP A 402 11.21 -14.43 16.71
CA TRP A 402 10.52 -14.53 15.42
C TRP A 402 9.08 -13.99 15.49
N LEU A 403 8.43 -14.11 16.67
CA LEU A 403 7.09 -13.56 16.93
C LEU A 403 7.12 -12.04 16.94
N THR A 404 8.10 -11.41 17.59
CA THR A 404 8.28 -9.95 17.59
C THR A 404 8.48 -9.44 16.17
N ALA A 405 9.31 -10.13 15.37
CA ALA A 405 9.50 -9.78 13.97
C ALA A 405 8.20 -9.92 13.15
N LEU A 406 7.44 -11.01 13.34
CA LEU A 406 6.15 -11.21 12.67
C LEU A 406 5.13 -10.15 13.04
N CYS A 407 4.97 -9.84 14.33
CA CYS A 407 4.08 -8.78 14.80
C CYS A 407 4.52 -7.42 14.25
N THR A 408 5.82 -7.14 14.18
CA THR A 408 6.34 -5.90 13.60
C THR A 408 6.05 -5.80 12.10
N MET A 409 6.18 -6.89 11.34
CA MET A 409 5.85 -6.93 9.92
C MET A 409 4.35 -6.70 9.67
N ILE A 410 3.49 -7.37 10.44
CA ILE A 410 2.04 -7.22 10.34
C ILE A 410 1.60 -5.81 10.76
N PHE A 411 2.16 -5.29 11.85
CA PHE A 411 1.89 -3.92 12.28
C PHE A 411 2.38 -2.90 11.25
N SER A 412 3.54 -3.13 10.63
CA SER A 412 4.03 -2.32 9.51
C SER A 412 3.05 -2.30 8.34
N LEU A 413 2.37 -3.41 8.04
CA LEU A 413 1.35 -3.48 6.98
C LEU A 413 0.02 -2.84 7.37
N CYS A 414 -0.38 -2.96 8.63
CA CYS A 414 -1.73 -2.58 9.06
C CYS A 414 -1.78 -1.29 9.91
N HIS A 415 -0.69 -0.62 10.22
CA HIS A 415 -0.74 0.66 10.96
C HIS A 415 -1.26 1.81 10.09
N TRP A 416 -1.53 2.96 10.73
CA TRP A 416 -1.98 4.19 10.10
C TRP A 416 -1.17 4.61 8.85
N PRO A 417 -1.77 5.35 7.91
CA PRO A 417 -1.02 5.93 6.80
C PRO A 417 -0.03 6.99 7.26
N CYS A 418 1.04 7.16 6.50
CA CYS A 418 1.98 8.25 6.71
C CYS A 418 1.29 9.61 6.55
N GLY A 419 1.87 10.65 7.16
CA GLY A 419 1.29 11.99 7.24
C GLY A 419 1.00 12.57 5.86
N THR A 420 1.82 12.28 4.86
CA THR A 420 1.58 12.69 3.46
C THR A 420 0.28 12.12 2.91
N THR A 421 0.00 10.86 3.22
CA THR A 421 -1.24 10.19 2.81
C THR A 421 -2.43 10.75 3.58
N LEU A 422 -2.32 10.96 4.90
CA LEU A 422 -3.38 11.57 5.71
C LEU A 422 -3.73 13.00 5.23
N LEU A 423 -2.72 13.82 4.95
CA LEU A 423 -2.90 15.16 4.38
C LEU A 423 -3.55 15.10 3.00
N THR A 424 -3.21 14.09 2.20
CA THR A 424 -3.83 13.85 0.89
C THR A 424 -5.30 13.48 1.03
N ILE A 425 -5.63 12.54 1.92
CA ILE A 425 -7.03 12.16 2.23
C ILE A 425 -7.82 13.39 2.69
N GLN A 426 -7.24 14.23 3.54
CA GLN A 426 -7.92 15.44 3.99
C GLN A 426 -8.19 16.43 2.86
N ARG A 427 -7.28 16.56 1.89
CA ARG A 427 -7.48 17.43 0.71
C ARG A 427 -8.51 16.85 -0.27
N GLU A 428 -8.51 15.54 -0.49
CA GLU A 428 -9.46 14.88 -1.40
C GLU A 428 -10.89 14.82 -0.81
N GLN A 429 -11.03 14.47 0.47
CA GLN A 429 -12.34 14.28 1.10
C GLN A 429 -12.88 15.55 1.79
N ARG A 430 -12.02 16.57 2.00
CA ARG A 430 -12.35 17.83 2.69
C ARG A 430 -13.03 17.64 4.06
N SER A 431 -12.74 16.54 4.75
CA SER A 431 -13.38 16.17 6.01
C SER A 431 -12.37 15.54 6.98
N ARG A 432 -12.22 16.15 8.16
CA ARG A 432 -11.37 15.62 9.24
C ARG A 432 -11.88 14.28 9.78
N ARG A 433 -13.20 14.04 9.72
CA ARG A 433 -13.81 12.78 10.19
C ARG A 433 -13.27 11.59 9.39
N TRP A 434 -13.20 11.73 8.06
CA TRP A 434 -12.69 10.67 7.18
C TRP A 434 -11.18 10.49 7.30
N THR A 435 -10.42 11.58 7.51
CA THR A 435 -8.98 11.50 7.79
C THR A 435 -8.69 10.76 9.10
N LEU A 436 -9.46 11.03 10.16
CA LEU A 436 -9.32 10.30 11.43
C LEU A 436 -9.69 8.82 11.28
N LEU A 437 -10.78 8.50 10.59
CA LEU A 437 -11.14 7.11 10.32
C LEU A 437 -10.08 6.39 9.46
N ALA A 438 -9.45 7.08 8.51
CA ALA A 438 -8.36 6.52 7.72
C ALA A 438 -7.12 6.17 8.55
N ALA A 439 -6.88 6.86 9.66
CA ALA A 439 -5.84 6.49 10.63
C ALA A 439 -6.33 5.37 11.56
N LEU A 440 -7.51 5.52 12.15
CA LEU A 440 -8.01 4.62 13.20
C LEU A 440 -8.34 3.22 12.69
N ILE A 441 -8.90 3.08 11.48
CA ILE A 441 -9.31 1.78 10.95
C ILE A 441 -8.09 0.85 10.76
N PRO A 442 -7.02 1.22 10.03
CA PRO A 442 -5.83 0.41 9.96
C PRO A 442 -5.26 0.13 11.36
N THR A 443 -5.07 1.17 12.17
CA THR A 443 -4.52 1.03 13.53
C THR A 443 -5.25 -0.02 14.36
N ALA A 444 -6.59 0.01 14.37
CA ALA A 444 -7.40 -0.97 15.08
C ALA A 444 -7.20 -2.39 14.53
N VAL A 445 -7.16 -2.54 13.20
CA VAL A 445 -6.88 -3.84 12.55
C VAL A 445 -5.49 -4.34 12.92
N GLY A 446 -4.46 -3.51 12.84
CA GLY A 446 -3.09 -3.87 13.21
C GLY A 446 -3.00 -4.31 14.67
N VAL A 447 -3.57 -3.55 15.60
CA VAL A 447 -3.62 -3.90 17.02
C VAL A 447 -4.33 -5.24 17.23
N VAL A 448 -5.53 -5.41 16.68
CA VAL A 448 -6.32 -6.64 16.86
C VAL A 448 -5.60 -7.86 16.31
N VAL A 449 -5.03 -7.78 15.10
CA VAL A 449 -4.31 -8.90 14.49
C VAL A 449 -3.04 -9.24 15.27
N CYS A 450 -2.24 -8.24 15.67
CA CYS A 450 -1.02 -8.46 16.45
C CYS A 450 -1.32 -9.06 17.82
N VAL A 451 -2.33 -8.55 18.53
CA VAL A 451 -2.77 -9.11 19.83
C VAL A 451 -3.27 -10.55 19.65
N PHE A 452 -4.06 -10.82 18.61
CA PHE A 452 -4.55 -12.17 18.34
C PHE A 452 -3.40 -13.15 18.09
N ILE A 453 -2.43 -12.79 17.24
CA ILE A 453 -1.27 -13.63 16.93
C ILE A 453 -0.39 -13.84 18.15
N ASN A 454 -0.06 -12.77 18.87
CA ASN A 454 0.79 -12.83 20.07
C ASN A 454 0.20 -13.75 21.14
N ASN A 455 -1.11 -13.64 21.40
CA ASN A 455 -1.79 -14.51 22.37
C ASN A 455 -1.90 -15.94 21.87
N LEU A 456 -2.24 -16.16 20.60
CA LEU A 456 -2.36 -17.50 20.02
C LEU A 456 -1.02 -18.26 20.08
N VAL A 457 0.08 -17.61 19.71
CA VAL A 457 1.41 -18.24 19.70
C VAL A 457 1.89 -18.56 21.11
N ARG A 458 1.65 -17.67 22.09
CA ARG A 458 1.96 -17.92 23.51
C ARG A 458 1.06 -18.99 24.12
N LEU A 459 -0.21 -19.07 23.72
CA LEU A 459 -1.13 -20.13 24.18
C LEU A 459 -0.70 -21.51 23.66
N LEU A 460 -0.05 -21.57 22.50
CA LEU A 460 0.46 -22.79 21.89
C LEU A 460 1.90 -23.14 22.33
N ASP A 461 2.49 -22.37 23.27
CA ASP A 461 3.89 -22.52 23.74
C ASP A 461 4.93 -22.60 22.60
N LEU A 462 4.72 -21.82 21.53
CA LEU A 462 5.59 -21.78 20.35
C LEU A 462 6.75 -20.77 20.49
N VAL A 463 6.80 -20.01 21.59
CA VAL A 463 7.85 -19.03 21.95
C VAL A 463 8.07 -19.02 23.44
#